data_AF-A0A2D4HQA2-F1
#
_entry.id   AF-A0A2D4HQA2-F1
#
_cell.length_a   1.000
_cell.length_b   1.000
_cell.length_c   1.000
_cell.angle_alpha   90.00
_cell.angle_beta   90.00
_cell.angle_gamma   90.00
#
_symmetry.space_group_name_H-M   'P 1'
#
loop_
_entity.id
_entity.type
_entity.pdbx_description
1 polymer ?
#
loop_
_entity_poly.entity_id
_entity_poly.type
_entity_poly.pdbx_seq_one_letter_code
_entity_poly.pdbx_strand_id
1 'polypeptide(L)'
;VHGERTAPAPQPNMAASRLLWRTALLRRSSCGTVVRSTSGLLRHHGTLSVAAVSQPQDDIEEKLLREPLKHADFFNLQELFSLQELFDARVHLGHKKGSRHRYMVPYLFGSRLEHDIIDLEQTAQHLQLALNFTAHVAFRKGIILFVSRHRQTSHRVETVTNAPIQYSAGVRLP
;
A
#
# COMPACT_ATOMS: atom_id res chain seq x y z
N VAL A 1 15.98 44.74 42.89
CA VAL A 1 15.09 43.56 42.93
C VAL A 1 15.82 42.41 42.28
N HIS A 2 16.43 41.57 43.12
CA HIS A 2 17.12 40.36 42.71
C HIS A 2 16.09 39.35 42.19
N GLY A 3 16.28 38.86 40.96
CA GLY A 3 15.50 37.78 40.38
C GLY A 3 16.43 36.63 40.05
N GLU A 4 16.56 35.69 40.97
CA GLU A 4 17.23 34.41 40.77
C GLU A 4 16.54 33.64 39.64
N ARG A 5 17.25 33.41 38.53
CA ARG A 5 16.83 32.44 37.51
C ARG A 5 17.39 31.08 37.88
N THR A 6 16.50 30.25 38.41
CA THR A 6 16.70 28.82 38.64
C THR A 6 16.93 28.11 37.30
N ALA A 7 18.07 27.41 37.20
CA ALA A 7 18.43 26.57 36.06
C ALA A 7 17.67 25.23 36.11
N PRO A 8 17.14 24.71 34.98
CA PRO A 8 16.54 23.38 34.94
C PRO A 8 17.60 22.26 34.88
N ALA A 9 17.38 21.23 35.67
CA ALA A 9 18.23 20.05 35.84
C ALA A 9 18.38 19.20 34.55
N PRO A 10 19.52 18.49 34.38
CA PRO A 10 19.82 17.70 33.19
C PRO A 10 19.02 16.39 33.13
N GLN A 11 18.42 16.11 31.97
CA GLN A 11 17.72 14.86 31.68
C GLN A 11 18.72 13.71 31.40
N PRO A 12 18.51 12.51 31.94
CA PRO A 12 19.40 11.37 31.71
C PRO A 12 19.20 10.75 30.32
N ASN A 13 20.33 10.53 29.67
CA ASN A 13 20.54 9.82 28.42
C ASN A 13 20.02 8.36 28.46
N MET A 14 18.96 8.06 27.71
CA MET A 14 18.54 6.67 27.45
C MET A 14 19.39 6.00 26.37
N ALA A 15 20.70 5.92 26.61
CA ALA A 15 21.63 5.08 25.87
C ALA A 15 22.00 3.86 26.74
N ALA A 16 21.08 2.90 26.85
CA ALA A 16 21.38 1.52 27.23
C ALA A 16 20.08 0.73 27.40
N SER A 17 19.70 -0.07 26.39
CA SER A 17 19.13 -1.37 26.68
C SER A 17 19.20 -2.30 25.46
N ARG A 18 20.12 -3.26 25.60
CA ARG A 18 19.92 -4.68 25.32
C ARG A 18 20.04 -5.10 23.85
N LEU A 19 21.31 -5.30 23.46
CA LEU A 19 21.72 -6.56 22.82
C LEU A 19 20.97 -7.73 23.48
N LEU A 20 20.42 -8.67 22.69
CA LEU A 20 20.37 -10.12 22.97
C LEU A 20 19.51 -10.87 21.93
N TRP A 21 19.87 -10.79 20.64
CA TRP A 21 19.42 -11.80 19.66
C TRP A 21 20.67 -12.52 19.13
N ARG A 22 21.24 -13.38 19.99
CA ARG A 22 22.25 -14.37 19.60
C ARG A 22 21.63 -15.76 19.69
N THR A 23 21.50 -16.39 18.52
CA THR A 23 21.75 -17.80 18.26
C THR A 23 20.99 -18.82 19.12
N ALA A 24 19.84 -19.28 18.62
CA ALA A 24 19.28 -20.57 19.05
C ALA A 24 19.98 -21.70 18.27
N LEU A 25 20.75 -22.48 19.02
CA LEU A 25 21.51 -23.63 18.58
C LEU A 25 20.65 -24.74 18.00
N LEU A 26 21.15 -25.25 16.88
CA LEU A 26 21.23 -26.65 16.48
C LEU A 26 21.04 -27.64 17.65
N ARG A 27 19.93 -28.40 17.65
CA ARG A 27 19.82 -29.64 18.43
C ARG A 27 19.50 -30.81 17.50
N ARG A 28 20.59 -31.50 17.15
CA ARG A 28 20.68 -32.79 16.49
C ARG A 28 19.98 -33.83 17.38
N SER A 29 18.92 -34.46 16.89
CA SER A 29 18.33 -35.65 17.51
C SER A 29 18.90 -36.89 16.84
N SER A 30 19.26 -37.87 17.67
CA SER A 30 20.00 -39.07 17.37
C SER A 30 19.06 -40.27 17.27
N CYS A 31 19.34 -41.13 16.28
CA CYS A 31 19.18 -42.59 16.28
C CYS A 31 17.76 -43.18 16.36
N GLY A 32 17.45 -44.03 15.37
CA GLY A 32 16.34 -44.96 15.37
C GLY A 32 16.33 -45.80 14.09
N THR A 33 17.20 -46.80 14.02
CA THR A 33 17.16 -47.86 12.99
C THR A 33 16.09 -48.88 13.37
N VAL A 34 15.11 -49.14 12.49
CA VAL A 34 14.23 -50.33 12.59
C VAL A 34 14.13 -51.02 11.24
N VAL A 35 14.22 -52.34 11.30
CA VAL A 35 14.43 -53.33 10.24
C VAL A 35 13.15 -53.61 9.43
N ARG A 36 13.34 -53.97 8.14
CA ARG A 36 12.33 -54.46 7.19
C ARG A 36 11.70 -55.80 7.62
N SER A 37 10.40 -55.98 7.37
CA SER A 37 9.87 -57.25 6.86
C SER A 37 8.52 -57.08 6.16
N THR A 38 8.18 -58.08 5.35
CA THR A 38 7.37 -58.06 4.13
C THR A 38 5.90 -58.45 4.30
N SER A 39 5.07 -57.99 3.35
CA SER A 39 3.84 -58.62 2.82
C SER A 39 2.56 -58.63 3.66
N GLY A 40 1.45 -58.16 3.08
CA GLY A 40 0.10 -58.61 3.50
C GLY A 40 -1.05 -57.59 3.38
N LEU A 41 -1.67 -57.58 2.19
CA LEU A 41 -3.09 -57.32 1.85
C LEU A 41 -4.07 -56.56 2.78
N LEU A 42 -4.81 -55.66 2.10
CA LEU A 42 -6.25 -55.33 2.21
C LEU A 42 -6.74 -54.58 3.46
N ARG A 43 -7.25 -53.35 3.27
CA ARG A 43 -8.53 -52.84 3.83
C ARG A 43 -8.91 -51.47 3.25
N HIS A 44 -10.12 -51.43 2.70
CA HIS A 44 -11.06 -50.32 2.51
C HIS A 44 -10.55 -48.92 2.16
N HIS A 45 -10.87 -48.49 0.94
CA HIS A 45 -11.07 -47.07 0.62
C HIS A 45 -12.28 -46.54 1.40
N GLY A 46 -12.06 -46.20 2.67
CA GLY A 46 -12.89 -45.22 3.36
C GLY A 46 -12.47 -43.84 2.85
N THR A 47 -13.30 -43.22 2.03
CA THR A 47 -13.20 -41.79 1.72
C THR A 47 -13.38 -41.05 3.04
N LEU A 48 -12.28 -40.70 3.70
CA LEU A 48 -12.29 -39.70 4.75
C LEU A 48 -12.66 -38.38 4.08
N SER A 49 -13.95 -38.08 4.06
CA SER A 49 -14.43 -36.71 3.99
C SER A 49 -13.83 -36.00 5.20
N VAL A 50 -12.69 -35.36 5.01
CA VAL A 50 -12.28 -34.24 5.85
C VAL A 50 -13.37 -33.19 5.62
N ALA A 51 -14.42 -33.27 6.44
CA ALA A 51 -15.32 -32.16 6.65
C ALA A 51 -14.41 -31.01 7.08
N ALA A 52 -14.19 -30.08 6.16
CA ALA A 52 -13.40 -28.90 6.41
C ALA A 52 -14.05 -28.17 7.59
N VAL A 53 -13.43 -28.29 8.76
CA VAL A 53 -13.72 -27.45 9.91
C VAL A 53 -13.18 -26.07 9.52
N SER A 54 -14.01 -25.28 8.83
CA SER A 54 -13.74 -23.87 8.58
C SER A 54 -13.58 -23.20 9.93
N GLN A 55 -12.36 -22.75 10.24
CA GLN A 55 -12.08 -22.12 11.51
C GLN A 55 -12.73 -20.72 11.52
N PRO A 56 -13.27 -20.26 12.65
CA PRO A 56 -13.93 -18.95 12.78
C PRO A 56 -13.01 -17.72 12.53
N GLN A 57 -11.73 -17.96 12.24
CA GLN A 57 -10.75 -16.92 11.92
C GLN A 57 -10.85 -16.44 10.46
N ASP A 58 -11.21 -17.34 9.53
CA ASP A 58 -11.36 -16.98 8.11
C ASP A 58 -12.54 -16.02 7.89
N ASP A 59 -13.60 -16.19 8.67
CA ASP A 59 -14.81 -15.33 8.62
C ASP A 59 -14.52 -13.88 9.03
N ILE A 60 -13.59 -13.67 9.96
CA ILE A 60 -13.24 -12.32 10.46
C ILE A 60 -12.43 -11.57 9.42
N GLU A 61 -11.42 -12.20 8.84
CA GLU A 61 -10.60 -11.59 7.78
C GLU A 61 -11.47 -11.24 6.56
N GLU A 62 -12.37 -12.15 6.18
CA GLU A 62 -13.28 -11.93 5.06
C GLU A 62 -14.25 -10.77 5.32
N LYS A 63 -14.70 -10.61 6.57
CA LYS A 63 -15.55 -9.48 6.99
C LYS A 63 -14.79 -8.15 6.95
N LEU A 64 -13.55 -8.12 7.43
CA LEU A 64 -12.68 -6.94 7.40
C LEU A 64 -12.33 -6.51 5.97
N LEU A 65 -12.19 -7.45 5.03
CA LEU A 65 -11.91 -7.16 3.62
C LEU A 65 -13.14 -6.70 2.83
N ARG A 66 -14.35 -7.02 3.31
CA ARG A 66 -15.63 -6.68 2.66
C ARG A 66 -16.24 -5.38 3.16
N GLU A 67 -16.01 -5.02 4.41
CA GLU A 67 -16.60 -3.83 5.03
C GLU A 67 -16.22 -2.52 4.30
N PRO A 68 -14.95 -2.27 3.93
CA PRO A 68 -14.59 -1.07 3.18
C PRO A 68 -15.27 -0.94 1.81
N LEU A 69 -15.62 -2.05 1.16
CA LEU A 69 -16.24 -2.05 -0.18
C LEU A 69 -17.71 -1.63 -0.17
N LYS A 70 -18.34 -1.54 1.01
CA LYS A 70 -19.74 -1.13 1.14
C LYS A 70 -19.91 0.39 1.13
N HIS A 71 -18.84 1.12 1.40
CA HIS A 71 -18.85 2.57 1.50
C HIS A 71 -18.26 3.19 0.24
N ALA A 72 -18.91 4.23 -0.30
CA ALA A 72 -18.46 4.88 -1.53
C ALA A 72 -17.12 5.62 -1.35
N ASP A 73 -16.89 6.22 -0.18
CA ASP A 73 -15.65 6.87 0.20
C ASP A 73 -15.24 6.47 1.62
N PHE A 74 -14.71 5.25 1.77
CA PHE A 74 -14.30 4.72 3.07
C PHE A 74 -13.09 5.45 3.68
N PHE A 75 -12.21 6.00 2.83
CA PHE A 75 -10.95 6.62 3.23
C PHE A 75 -11.00 8.16 3.24
N ASN A 76 -12.17 8.76 2.96
CA ASN A 76 -12.41 10.20 2.89
C ASN A 76 -11.44 10.93 1.94
N LEU A 77 -11.27 10.42 0.73
CA LEU A 77 -10.26 10.88 -0.22
C LEU A 77 -10.68 12.14 -0.97
N GLN A 78 -11.98 12.47 -0.97
CA GLN A 78 -12.49 13.70 -1.59
C GLN A 78 -11.91 14.98 -0.97
N GLU A 79 -11.50 14.94 0.31
CA GLU A 79 -10.90 16.09 0.99
C GLU A 79 -9.42 16.30 0.64
N LEU A 80 -8.78 15.35 -0.04
CA LEU A 80 -7.34 15.43 -0.36
C LEU A 80 -7.01 16.42 -1.48
N PHE A 81 -7.98 16.78 -2.31
CA PHE A 81 -7.78 17.71 -3.41
C PHE A 81 -9.03 18.53 -3.73
N SER A 82 -8.83 19.77 -4.15
CA SER A 82 -9.89 20.64 -4.67
C SER A 82 -9.72 20.94 -6.16
N LEU A 83 -10.81 21.25 -6.87
CA LEU A 83 -10.75 21.73 -8.27
C LEU A 83 -9.86 22.97 -8.40
N GLN A 84 -9.88 23.84 -7.39
CA GLN A 84 -9.02 25.02 -7.35
C GLN A 84 -7.53 24.64 -7.27
N GLU A 85 -7.18 23.64 -6.47
CA GLU A 85 -5.80 23.18 -6.33
C GLU A 85 -5.29 22.53 -7.63
N LEU A 86 -6.15 21.76 -8.33
CA LEU A 86 -5.82 21.21 -9.65
C LEU A 86 -5.59 22.31 -10.69
N PHE A 87 -6.37 23.39 -10.60
CA PHE A 87 -6.20 24.56 -11.46
C PHE A 87 -4.88 25.28 -11.16
N ASP A 88 -4.59 25.55 -9.89
CA ASP A 88 -3.37 26.23 -9.43
C ASP A 88 -2.10 25.40 -9.73
N ALA A 89 -2.21 24.08 -9.65
CA ALA A 89 -1.17 23.12 -10.04
C ALA A 89 -0.99 23.00 -11.57
N ARG A 90 -1.77 23.72 -12.37
CA ARG A 90 -1.72 23.75 -13.85
C ARG A 90 -1.96 22.40 -14.53
N VAL A 91 -2.76 21.52 -13.91
CA VAL A 91 -3.09 20.19 -14.45
C VAL A 91 -3.91 20.29 -15.75
N HIS A 92 -4.65 21.38 -15.94
CA HIS A 92 -5.48 21.63 -17.12
C HIS A 92 -4.68 21.90 -18.41
N LEU A 93 -3.37 22.10 -18.34
CA LEU A 93 -2.55 22.42 -19.51
C LEU A 93 -2.21 21.15 -20.30
N GLY A 94 -2.73 21.07 -21.52
CA GLY A 94 -2.41 20.03 -22.48
C GLY A 94 -1.27 20.39 -23.44
N HIS A 95 -1.03 19.50 -24.40
CA HIS A 95 -0.08 19.71 -25.49
C HIS A 95 -0.69 20.56 -26.61
N LYS A 96 0.11 20.80 -27.66
CA LYS A 96 -0.40 21.43 -28.88
C LYS A 96 -1.42 20.51 -29.57
N LYS A 97 -2.43 21.10 -30.20
CA LYS A 97 -3.50 20.40 -30.93
C LYS A 97 -2.96 19.40 -31.97
N GLY A 98 -1.82 19.70 -32.61
CA GLY A 98 -1.17 18.81 -33.57
C GLY A 98 -0.58 17.51 -32.97
N SER A 99 -0.34 17.47 -31.66
CA SER A 99 0.14 16.29 -30.93
C SER A 99 -0.98 15.56 -30.20
N ARG A 100 -2.26 15.92 -30.46
CA ARG A 100 -3.42 15.32 -29.79
C ARG A 100 -3.65 13.89 -30.25
N HIS A 101 -3.91 13.00 -29.28
CA HIS A 101 -4.37 11.65 -29.54
C HIS A 101 -5.90 11.58 -29.71
N ARG A 102 -6.42 10.75 -30.63
CA ARG A 102 -7.86 10.64 -30.91
C ARG A 102 -8.71 10.26 -29.68
N TYR A 103 -8.19 9.38 -28.83
CA TYR A 103 -8.87 8.98 -27.59
C TYR A 103 -8.82 10.02 -26.46
N MET A 104 -8.01 11.08 -26.61
CA MET A 104 -8.00 12.16 -25.62
C MET A 104 -9.11 13.18 -25.84
N VAL A 105 -9.70 13.24 -27.04
CA VAL A 105 -10.77 14.18 -27.41
C VAL A 105 -11.91 14.30 -26.37
N PRO A 106 -12.48 13.21 -25.81
CA PRO A 106 -13.57 13.34 -24.83
C PRO A 106 -13.16 13.96 -23.49
N TYR A 107 -11.87 13.93 -23.15
CA TYR A 107 -11.34 14.49 -21.90
C TYR A 107 -10.86 15.95 -22.04
N LEU A 108 -11.00 16.54 -23.23
CA LEU A 108 -10.62 17.92 -23.49
C LEU A 108 -11.82 18.84 -23.39
N PHE A 109 -11.67 19.91 -22.62
CA PHE A 109 -12.65 21.00 -22.56
C PHE A 109 -12.66 21.82 -23.87
N GLY A 110 -11.48 22.03 -24.46
CA GLY A 110 -11.34 22.78 -25.70
C GLY A 110 -9.87 23.05 -26.06
N SER A 111 -9.66 24.00 -26.97
CA SER A 111 -8.31 24.47 -27.33
C SER A 111 -8.27 25.98 -27.39
N ARG A 112 -7.17 26.58 -26.91
CA ARG A 112 -6.89 28.02 -26.98
C ARG A 112 -5.47 28.23 -27.47
N LEU A 113 -5.29 29.09 -28.48
CA LEU A 113 -3.98 29.36 -29.08
C LEU A 113 -3.22 28.06 -29.46
N GLU A 114 -3.92 27.13 -30.10
CA GLU A 114 -3.41 25.80 -30.47
C GLU A 114 -2.92 24.92 -29.31
N HIS A 115 -3.20 25.28 -28.06
CA HIS A 115 -2.95 24.44 -26.87
C HIS A 115 -4.26 23.83 -26.37
N ASP A 116 -4.22 22.55 -26.07
CA ASP A 116 -5.38 21.82 -25.57
C ASP A 116 -5.56 22.07 -24.07
N ILE A 117 -6.82 22.17 -23.66
CA ILE A 117 -7.22 22.39 -22.26
C ILE A 117 -7.97 21.14 -21.81
N ILE A 118 -7.47 20.51 -20.76
CA ILE A 118 -8.07 19.31 -20.15
C ILE A 118 -9.24 19.72 -19.26
N ASP A 119 -10.30 18.93 -19.29
CA ASP A 119 -11.46 19.11 -18.42
C ASP A 119 -11.14 18.67 -16.98
N LEU A 120 -11.13 19.63 -16.05
CA LEU A 120 -10.81 19.37 -14.64
C LEU A 120 -11.96 18.70 -13.89
N GLU A 121 -13.21 18.89 -14.28
CA GLU A 121 -14.35 18.22 -13.63
C GLU A 121 -14.26 16.72 -13.87
N GLN A 122 -14.01 16.33 -15.11
CA GLN A 122 -13.74 14.94 -15.46
C GLN A 122 -12.48 14.43 -14.77
N THR A 123 -11.39 15.21 -14.75
CA THR A 123 -10.14 14.81 -14.10
C THR A 123 -10.33 14.54 -12.61
N ALA A 124 -11.10 15.37 -11.90
CA ALA A 124 -11.40 15.20 -10.49
C ALA A 124 -12.15 13.89 -10.21
N GLN A 125 -13.16 13.57 -11.02
CA GLN A 125 -13.91 12.31 -10.89
C GLN A 125 -13.00 11.08 -11.10
N HIS A 126 -12.18 11.08 -12.16
CA HIS A 126 -11.28 9.97 -12.44
C HIS A 126 -10.17 9.84 -11.38
N LEU A 127 -9.66 10.96 -10.87
CA LEU A 127 -8.67 10.98 -9.81
C LEU A 127 -9.24 10.39 -8.52
N GLN A 128 -10.48 10.73 -8.15
CA GLN A 128 -11.15 10.16 -6.99
C GLN A 128 -11.25 8.62 -7.10
N LEU A 129 -11.67 8.11 -8.27
CA LEU A 129 -11.77 6.66 -8.51
C LEU A 129 -10.39 5.97 -8.42
N ALA A 130 -9.36 6.59 -9.00
CA ALA A 130 -7.99 6.05 -8.97
C ALA A 130 -7.42 6.01 -7.54
N LEU A 131 -7.64 7.06 -6.75
CA LEU A 131 -7.22 7.13 -5.36
C LEU A 131 -7.96 6.08 -4.51
N ASN A 132 -9.28 5.96 -4.68
CA ASN A 132 -10.06 4.97 -3.94
C ASN A 132 -9.60 3.53 -4.25
N PHE A 133 -9.35 3.23 -5.52
CA PHE A 133 -8.80 1.94 -5.93
C PHE A 133 -7.42 1.68 -5.28
N THR A 134 -6.54 2.68 -5.34
CA THR A 134 -5.17 2.57 -4.78
C THR A 134 -5.22 2.38 -3.26
N ALA A 135 -6.11 3.09 -2.56
CA ALA A 135 -6.31 2.96 -1.12
C ALA A 135 -6.82 1.56 -0.74
N HIS A 136 -7.76 0.99 -1.50
CA HIS A 136 -8.19 -0.40 -1.29
C HIS A 136 -7.08 -1.42 -1.55
N VAL A 137 -6.23 -1.21 -2.56
CA VAL A 137 -5.05 -2.08 -2.81
C VAL A 137 -4.08 -2.00 -1.64
N ALA A 138 -3.77 -0.79 -1.15
CA ALA A 138 -2.89 -0.58 0.00
C ALA A 138 -3.46 -1.19 1.28
N PHE A 139 -4.77 -1.04 1.52
CA PHE A 139 -5.48 -1.63 2.67
C PHE A 139 -5.34 -3.16 2.70
N ARG A 140 -5.39 -3.80 1.52
CA ARG A 140 -5.22 -5.25 1.35
C ARG A 140 -3.76 -5.72 1.33
N LYS A 141 -2.82 -4.83 1.64
CA LYS A 141 -1.36 -5.09 1.59
C LYS A 141 -0.91 -5.52 0.19
N GLY A 142 -1.55 -4.98 -0.84
CA GLY A 142 -1.16 -5.18 -2.23
C GLY A 142 0.12 -4.43 -2.58
N ILE A 143 0.80 -4.90 -3.62
CA ILE A 143 2.04 -4.29 -4.12
C ILE A 143 1.69 -3.17 -5.10
N ILE A 144 2.25 -1.97 -4.89
CA ILE A 144 2.07 -0.81 -5.77
C ILE A 144 3.43 -0.46 -6.38
N LEU A 145 3.49 -0.33 -7.71
CA LEU A 145 4.69 0.02 -8.45
C LEU A 145 4.51 1.38 -9.12
N PHE A 146 5.40 2.33 -8.80
CA PHE A 146 5.47 3.61 -9.49
C PHE A 146 6.40 3.51 -10.71
N VAL A 147 5.94 4.01 -11.86
CA VAL A 147 6.71 4.02 -13.11
C VAL A 147 6.78 5.44 -13.65
N SER A 148 8.00 5.94 -13.88
CA SER A 148 8.25 7.19 -14.60
C SER A 148 9.49 7.01 -15.47
N ARG A 149 9.43 7.53 -16.70
CA ARG A 149 10.61 7.64 -17.59
C ARG A 149 11.17 9.06 -17.64
N HIS A 150 10.53 10.02 -16.97
CA HIS A 150 10.91 11.41 -17.04
C HIS A 150 12.00 11.71 -16.01
N ARG A 151 13.19 12.10 -16.50
CA ARG A 151 14.37 12.31 -15.65
C ARG A 151 14.15 13.40 -14.60
N GLN A 152 13.35 14.43 -14.90
CA GLN A 152 13.08 15.51 -13.95
C GLN A 152 12.22 15.07 -12.77
N THR A 153 11.38 14.02 -12.94
CA THR A 153 10.51 13.52 -11.87
C THR A 153 11.04 12.26 -11.19
N SER A 154 12.01 11.56 -11.80
CA SER A 154 12.57 10.30 -11.27
C SER A 154 12.97 10.42 -9.79
N HIS A 155 13.80 11.41 -9.45
CA HIS A 155 14.26 11.61 -8.08
C HIS A 155 13.09 11.85 -7.10
N ARG A 156 12.06 12.60 -7.51
CA ARG A 156 10.89 12.85 -6.65
C ARG A 156 10.08 11.57 -6.42
N VAL A 157 9.88 10.77 -7.46
CA VAL A 157 9.15 9.49 -7.36
C VAL A 157 9.91 8.50 -6.48
N GLU A 158 11.24 8.40 -6.64
CA GLU A 158 12.09 7.56 -5.80
C GLU A 158 12.06 8.00 -4.34
N THR A 159 12.13 9.30 -4.07
CA THR A 159 12.05 9.83 -2.70
C THR A 159 10.71 9.49 -2.04
N VAL A 160 9.59 9.65 -2.75
CA VAL A 160 8.26 9.31 -2.23
C VAL A 160 8.11 7.80 -1.99
N THR A 161 8.71 6.96 -2.84
CA THR A 161 8.65 5.51 -2.70
C THR A 161 9.51 5.01 -1.52
N ASN A 162 10.68 5.62 -1.30
CA ASN A 162 11.60 5.27 -0.23
C ASN A 162 11.24 5.89 1.13
N ALA A 163 10.43 6.95 1.13
CA ALA A 163 9.92 7.51 2.36
C ALA A 163 9.13 6.43 3.08
N PRO A 164 9.38 6.19 4.39
CA PRO A 164 8.49 5.34 5.16
C PRO A 164 7.10 5.95 5.02
N ILE A 165 6.14 5.15 4.53
CA ILE A 165 4.73 5.53 4.46
C ILE A 165 4.32 5.73 5.92
N GLN A 166 4.57 6.93 6.45
CA GLN A 166 4.47 7.22 7.87
C GLN A 166 3.02 7.38 8.31
N TYR A 167 2.07 6.81 7.58
CA TYR A 167 0.72 6.57 8.04
C TYR A 167 0.21 5.28 7.39
N SER A 168 0.43 4.16 8.09
CA SER A 168 -0.21 2.84 7.89
C SER A 168 0.09 2.06 6.60
N ALA A 169 0.18 0.73 6.75
CA ALA A 169 0.39 -0.29 5.72
C ALA A 169 1.80 -0.33 5.09
N GLY A 170 2.66 -1.13 5.72
CA GLY A 170 4.00 -1.44 5.22
C GLY A 170 3.96 -2.08 3.84
N VAL A 171 4.63 -1.43 2.90
CA VAL A 171 5.19 -2.08 1.72
C VAL A 171 6.69 -1.82 1.76
N ARG A 172 7.43 -2.87 2.12
CA ARG A 172 8.85 -3.00 1.78
C ARG A 172 8.91 -4.11 0.74
N LEU A 173 9.20 -3.76 -0.51
CA LEU A 173 9.71 -4.74 -1.46
C LEU A 173 11.19 -5.01 -1.14
N PRO A 174 11.68 -6.23 -1.41
CA PRO A 174 12.99 -6.73 -0.98
C PRO A 174 14.18 -5.89 -1.47
#